data_AF-A0A5P1X3T8-F1
#
_entry.id   AF-A0A5P1X3T8-F1
#
_cell.length_a   1.000
_cell.length_b   1.000
_cell.length_c   1.000
_cell.angle_alpha   90.00
_cell.angle_beta   90.00
_cell.angle_gamma   90.00
#
_symmetry.space_group_name_H-M   'P 1'
#
loop_
_entity.id
_entity.type
_entity.pdbx_description
1 polymer ?
#
loop_
_entity_poly.entity_id
_entity_poly.type
_entity_poly.pdbx_seq_one_letter_code
_entity_poly.pdbx_strand_id
1 'polypeptide(L)'
;MGYKVTIRDSWNDKERLLQTANSDVLRLSGDPAVSLDVESIPSFDFAITPGHKEYSNIAALTSLVKVYKPNGAILFEGRVLKPEESMSSSGEVGKSVTCEGLLAFLHDSYQNWGEYHDMSPKDFLQKLIDVHNGQVDDYKKMTLGTVDVTNSTDNVYRYKRYLRRNQ
;
A
#
# COMPACT_ATOMS: atom_id res chain seq x y z
N MET A 1 11.92 -22.02 -6.93
CA MET A 1 11.99 -20.62 -7.42
C MET A 1 11.25 -19.74 -6.43
N GLY A 2 11.93 -18.80 -5.78
CA GLY A 2 11.37 -17.96 -4.71
C GLY A 2 10.88 -16.59 -5.18
N TYR A 3 10.16 -15.89 -4.32
CA TYR A 3 9.70 -14.52 -4.56
C TYR A 3 10.87 -13.53 -4.64
N LYS A 4 10.71 -12.48 -5.46
CA LYS A 4 11.61 -11.31 -5.51
C LYS A 4 10.94 -10.15 -4.80
N VAL A 5 11.67 -9.45 -3.93
CA VAL A 5 11.16 -8.28 -3.20
C VAL A 5 12.09 -7.10 -3.48
N THR A 6 11.50 -5.94 -3.77
CA THR A 6 12.23 -4.70 -4.03
C THR A 6 11.70 -3.54 -3.22
N ILE A 7 12.56 -2.56 -2.97
CA ILE A 7 12.24 -1.29 -2.32
C ILE A 7 12.71 -0.11 -3.16
N ARG A 8 12.01 1.02 -3.08
CA ARG A 8 12.39 2.31 -3.68
C ARG A 8 11.85 3.45 -2.82
N ASP A 9 12.45 4.63 -2.90
CA ASP A 9 12.06 5.77 -2.06
C ASP A 9 11.02 6.67 -2.76
N SER A 10 10.91 6.57 -4.09
CA SER A 10 9.91 7.25 -4.92
C SER A 10 9.57 6.42 -6.16
N TRP A 11 8.47 6.76 -6.85
CA TRP A 11 8.04 6.07 -8.08
C TRP A 11 9.07 6.07 -9.20
N ASN A 12 9.88 7.12 -9.28
CA ASN A 12 10.89 7.29 -10.33
C ASN A 12 12.27 6.76 -9.92
N ASP A 13 12.43 6.37 -8.66
CA ASP A 13 13.70 5.87 -8.18
C ASP A 13 13.94 4.43 -8.64
N LYS A 14 15.22 4.11 -8.80
CA LYS A 14 15.64 2.75 -9.13
C LYS A 14 15.28 1.79 -8.00
N GLU A 15 14.60 0.70 -8.36
CA GLU A 15 14.32 -0.39 -7.43
C GLU A 15 15.61 -1.03 -6.91
N ARG A 16 15.69 -1.18 -5.59
CA ARG A 16 16.75 -1.89 -4.86
C ARG A 16 16.23 -3.23 -4.39
N LEU A 17 17.08 -4.26 -4.44
CA LEU A 17 16.71 -5.62 -4.04
C LEU A 17 16.71 -5.75 -2.51
N LEU A 18 15.59 -6.25 -1.97
CA LEU A 18 15.48 -6.77 -0.61
C LEU A 18 15.59 -8.30 -0.58
N GLN A 19 14.97 -8.99 -1.54
CA GLN A 19 15.01 -10.44 -1.63
C GLN A 19 15.07 -10.94 -3.06
N THR A 20 15.82 -12.02 -3.29
CA THR A 20 15.75 -12.80 -4.52
C THR A 20 16.04 -14.27 -4.23
N ALA A 21 15.55 -15.18 -5.08
CA ALA A 21 15.69 -16.63 -4.90
C ALA A 21 17.14 -17.13 -5.01
N ASN A 22 18.04 -16.33 -5.60
CA ASN A 22 19.38 -16.74 -5.99
C ASN A 22 20.49 -16.04 -5.18
N SER A 23 20.20 -15.56 -3.97
CA SER A 23 21.17 -14.83 -3.14
C SER A 23 20.94 -15.04 -1.65
N ASP A 24 21.98 -15.48 -0.94
CA ASP A 24 21.94 -15.63 0.52
C ASP A 24 22.12 -14.29 1.27
N VAL A 25 22.74 -13.30 0.62
CA VAL A 25 22.97 -11.95 1.19
C VAL A 25 21.75 -11.03 1.03
N LEU A 26 20.85 -11.36 0.09
CA LEU A 26 19.64 -10.57 -0.21
C LEU A 26 18.44 -11.41 0.18
N ARG A 27 18.23 -11.50 1.49
CA ARG A 27 17.25 -12.38 2.09
C ARG A 27 16.60 -11.68 3.28
N LEU A 28 15.27 -11.71 3.29
CA LEU A 28 14.48 -11.28 4.44
C LEU A 28 14.37 -12.44 5.43
N SER A 29 14.24 -12.11 6.71
CA SER A 29 14.03 -13.05 7.82
C SER A 29 12.55 -13.08 8.25
N GLY A 30 12.21 -13.97 9.18
CA GLY A 30 10.91 -13.98 9.85
C GLY A 30 9.72 -14.35 8.96
N ASP A 31 9.94 -15.21 7.96
CA ASP A 31 8.92 -15.72 7.02
C ASP A 31 8.05 -14.63 6.39
N PRO A 32 8.59 -13.87 5.41
CA PRO A 32 7.86 -12.80 4.75
C PRO A 32 6.52 -13.27 4.17
N ALA A 33 5.45 -12.57 4.52
CA ALA A 33 4.08 -12.98 4.20
C ALA A 33 3.29 -11.85 3.55
N VAL A 34 2.65 -12.16 2.42
CA VAL A 34 1.66 -11.27 1.78
C VAL A 34 0.28 -11.74 2.21
N SER A 35 -0.50 -10.84 2.79
CA SER A 35 -1.90 -11.07 3.15
C SER A 35 -2.81 -10.36 2.15
N LEU A 36 -3.70 -11.11 1.51
CA LEU A 36 -4.70 -10.60 0.57
C LEU A 36 -6.09 -10.97 1.07
N ASP A 37 -6.97 -9.98 1.17
CA ASP A 37 -8.37 -10.15 1.52
C ASP A 37 -9.22 -9.25 0.61
N VAL A 38 -10.46 -9.64 0.37
CA VAL A 38 -11.43 -8.83 -0.39
C VAL A 38 -11.93 -7.66 0.47
N GLU A 39 -11.98 -7.82 1.79
CA GLU A 39 -12.54 -6.82 2.71
C GLU A 39 -11.48 -5.93 3.38
N SER A 40 -10.19 -6.20 3.17
CA SER A 40 -9.10 -5.42 3.79
C SER A 40 -8.06 -4.95 2.78
N ILE A 41 -7.30 -3.94 3.18
CA ILE A 41 -6.16 -3.48 2.38
C ILE A 41 -5.08 -4.57 2.44
N PRO A 42 -4.53 -4.99 1.28
CA PRO A 42 -3.40 -5.92 1.24
C PRO A 42 -2.27 -5.51 2.19
N SER A 43 -1.66 -6.47 2.87
CA SER A 43 -0.45 -6.23 3.69
C SER A 43 0.71 -7.08 3.22
N PHE A 44 1.92 -6.60 3.52
CA PHE A 44 3.13 -7.39 3.40
C PHE A 44 3.99 -7.18 4.64
N ASP A 45 4.21 -8.26 5.37
CA ASP A 45 4.97 -8.27 6.61
C ASP A 45 6.28 -9.03 6.40
N PHE A 46 7.39 -8.45 6.82
CA PHE A 46 8.71 -9.09 6.74
C PHE A 46 9.63 -8.64 7.86
N ALA A 47 10.68 -9.41 8.13
CA ALA A 47 11.80 -8.98 8.97
C ALA A 47 13.10 -8.86 8.17
N ILE A 48 14.00 -8.02 8.67
CA ILE A 48 15.31 -7.76 8.07
C ILE A 48 16.37 -7.65 9.17
N THR A 49 17.56 -8.21 8.94
CA THR A 49 18.65 -8.22 9.92
C THR A 49 19.62 -7.06 9.68
N PRO A 50 20.36 -6.59 10.72
CA PRO A 50 21.28 -5.45 10.59
C PRO A 50 22.38 -5.60 9.53
N GLY A 51 22.74 -6.84 9.18
CA GLY A 51 23.73 -7.12 8.14
C GLY A 51 23.23 -6.86 6.71
N HIS A 52 21.93 -6.65 6.51
CA HIS A 52 21.37 -6.39 5.19
C HIS A 52 21.67 -4.95 4.76
N LYS A 53 22.14 -4.77 3.51
CA LYS A 53 22.54 -3.44 2.97
C LYS A 53 21.44 -2.37 3.02
N GLU A 54 20.18 -2.80 2.95
CA GLU A 54 19.01 -1.90 2.99
C GLU A 54 18.44 -1.71 4.41
N TYR A 55 19.06 -2.27 5.46
CA TYR A 55 18.51 -2.21 6.83
C TYR A 55 18.15 -0.78 7.27
N SER A 56 19.00 0.19 6.95
CA SER A 56 18.81 1.61 7.30
C SER A 56 18.04 2.41 6.25
N ASN A 57 17.69 1.81 5.11
CA ASN A 57 17.06 2.49 3.96
C ASN A 57 15.56 2.14 3.83
N ILE A 58 14.88 2.01 4.98
CA ILE A 58 13.46 1.69 5.07
C ILE A 58 12.79 2.81 5.85
N ALA A 59 12.13 3.72 5.13
CA ALA A 59 11.47 4.89 5.69
C ALA A 59 9.95 4.68 5.76
N ALA A 60 9.38 5.00 6.91
CA ALA A 60 7.93 4.95 7.11
C ALA A 60 7.20 5.91 6.15
N LEU A 61 6.03 5.48 5.68
CA LEU A 61 5.08 6.22 4.83
C LEU A 61 5.59 6.68 3.45
N THR A 62 6.85 6.38 3.12
CA THR A 62 7.53 6.88 1.92
C THR A 62 8.16 5.76 1.10
N SER A 63 8.90 4.84 1.73
CA SER A 63 9.48 3.71 1.00
C SER A 63 8.39 2.81 0.42
N LEU A 64 8.47 2.56 -0.88
CA LEU A 64 7.57 1.69 -1.63
C LEU A 64 8.18 0.30 -1.78
N VAL A 65 7.37 -0.73 -1.56
CA VAL A 65 7.78 -2.14 -1.66
C VAL A 65 6.96 -2.84 -2.73
N LYS A 66 7.63 -3.67 -3.54
CA LYS A 66 7.00 -4.59 -4.48
C LYS A 66 7.43 -6.02 -4.22
N VAL A 67 6.47 -6.93 -4.30
CA VAL A 67 6.69 -8.38 -4.25
C VAL A 67 6.32 -8.96 -5.60
N TYR A 68 7.25 -9.71 -6.18
CA TYR A 68 7.09 -10.38 -7.46
C TYR A 68 7.03 -11.89 -7.27
N LYS A 69 6.08 -12.53 -7.96
CA LYS A 69 6.02 -13.97 -8.14
C LYS A 69 7.22 -14.45 -8.97
N PRO A 70 7.58 -15.75 -8.92
CA PRO A 70 8.66 -16.31 -9.74
C PRO A 70 8.51 -16.09 -11.25
N ASN A 71 7.28 -15.98 -11.75
CA ASN A 71 6.99 -15.70 -13.17
C ASN A 71 7.10 -14.22 -13.54
N GLY A 72 7.51 -13.35 -12.62
CA GLY A 72 7.64 -11.91 -12.82
C GLY A 72 6.36 -11.09 -12.60
N ALA A 73 5.21 -11.72 -12.34
CA ALA A 73 3.98 -10.99 -12.04
C ALA A 73 4.06 -10.33 -10.66
N ILE A 74 3.51 -9.11 -10.53
CA ILE A 74 3.40 -8.43 -9.24
C ILE A 74 2.35 -9.15 -8.38
N LEU A 75 2.76 -9.53 -7.17
CA LEU A 75 1.88 -10.10 -6.13
C LEU A 75 1.37 -9.01 -5.18
N PHE A 76 2.23 -8.06 -4.84
CA PHE A 76 1.93 -6.97 -3.93
C PHE A 76 2.70 -5.72 -4.33
N GLU A 77 2.06 -4.57 -4.19
CA GLU A 77 2.70 -3.26 -4.24
C GLU A 77 2.07 -2.35 -3.19
N GLY A 78 2.92 -1.63 -2.46
CA GLY A 78 2.48 -0.81 -1.33
C GLY A 78 3.61 0.05 -0.78
N ARG A 79 3.36 0.64 0.40
CA ARG A 79 4.35 1.43 1.15
C ARG A 79 4.62 0.81 2.50
N VAL A 80 5.77 1.14 3.07
CA VAL A 80 6.09 0.83 4.47
C VAL A 80 5.14 1.65 5.36
N LEU A 81 4.36 0.98 6.20
CA LEU A 81 3.55 1.63 7.23
C LEU A 81 4.41 1.93 8.46
N LYS A 82 5.09 0.90 8.97
CA LYS A 82 5.86 1.02 10.22
C LYS A 82 7.06 0.06 10.23
N PRO A 83 8.30 0.58 10.32
CA PRO A 83 9.44 -0.20 10.75
C PRO A 83 9.53 -0.20 12.28
N GLU A 84 9.78 -1.37 12.88
CA GLU A 84 9.98 -1.55 14.32
C GLU A 84 11.24 -2.35 14.55
N GLU A 85 12.13 -1.88 15.43
CA GLU A 85 13.25 -2.69 15.90
C GLU A 85 12.71 -3.89 16.70
N SER A 86 13.25 -5.07 16.46
CA SER A 86 12.85 -6.32 17.09
C SER A 86 14.08 -7.04 17.68
N MET A 87 13.86 -7.82 18.74
CA MET A 87 14.88 -8.67 19.35
C MET A 87 14.26 -10.01 19.73
N SER A 88 14.88 -11.11 19.30
CA SER A 88 14.46 -12.46 19.67
C SER A 88 14.89 -12.80 21.10
N SER A 89 14.34 -13.86 21.67
CA SER A 89 14.73 -14.37 23.00
C SER A 89 16.18 -14.87 23.05
N SER A 90 16.78 -15.21 21.91
CA SER A 90 18.21 -15.55 21.79
C SER A 90 19.12 -14.32 21.66
N GLY A 91 18.56 -13.10 21.69
CA GLY A 91 19.30 -11.85 21.59
C GLY A 91 19.60 -11.40 20.15
N GLU A 92 19.02 -12.07 19.15
CA GLU A 92 19.16 -11.64 17.76
C GLU A 92 18.32 -10.39 17.52
N VAL A 93 18.99 -9.30 17.12
CA VAL A 93 18.33 -8.05 16.75
C VAL A 93 17.93 -8.05 15.28
N GLY A 94 16.84 -7.38 14.98
CA GLY A 94 16.33 -7.19 13.63
C GLY A 94 15.37 -6.02 13.56
N LYS A 95 14.71 -5.92 12.43
CA LYS A 95 13.66 -4.94 12.18
C LYS A 95 12.49 -5.65 11.54
N SER A 96 11.34 -5.56 12.18
CA SER A 96 10.06 -5.98 11.63
C SER A 96 9.45 -4.83 10.85
N VAL A 97 8.93 -5.09 9.66
CA VAL A 97 8.38 -4.08 8.77
C VAL A 97 7.01 -4.53 8.28
N THR A 98 6.00 -3.72 8.60
CA THR A 98 4.66 -3.87 8.03
C THR A 98 4.49 -2.89 6.88
N CYS A 99 4.05 -3.41 5.74
CA CYS A 99 3.68 -2.64 4.57
C CYS A 99 2.17 -2.73 4.34
N GLU A 100 1.60 -1.64 3.83
CA GLU A 100 0.20 -1.55 3.42
C GLU A 100 0.13 -1.32 1.90
N GLY A 101 -0.82 -1.98 1.25
CA GLY A 101 -1.03 -1.88 -0.19
C GLY A 101 -1.44 -0.48 -0.64
N LEU A 102 -1.32 -0.19 -1.94
CA LEU A 102 -1.60 1.14 -2.51
C LEU A 102 -3.01 1.68 -2.21
N LEU A 103 -3.99 0.82 -1.95
CA LEU A 103 -5.34 1.24 -1.54
C LEU A 103 -5.34 2.06 -0.24
N ALA A 104 -4.35 1.86 0.64
CA ALA A 104 -4.20 2.64 1.86
C ALA A 104 -4.02 4.14 1.60
N PHE A 105 -3.56 4.55 0.41
CA PHE A 105 -3.41 5.97 0.11
C PHE A 105 -4.72 6.72 0.25
N LEU A 106 -5.87 6.07 -0.01
CA LEU A 106 -7.18 6.68 0.17
C LEU A 106 -7.47 7.12 1.62
N HIS A 107 -6.80 6.53 2.62
CA HIS A 107 -6.91 6.93 4.02
C HIS A 107 -6.13 8.22 4.36
N ASP A 108 -5.23 8.67 3.49
CA ASP A 108 -4.44 9.90 3.69
C ASP A 108 -5.21 11.18 3.33
N SER A 109 -6.49 11.06 3.01
CA SER A 109 -7.35 12.20 2.66
C SER A 109 -8.71 12.05 3.33
N TYR A 110 -9.45 13.14 3.44
CA TYR A 110 -10.85 13.10 3.84
C TYR A 110 -11.77 13.43 2.67
N GLN A 111 -13.03 13.05 2.79
CA GLN A 111 -14.05 13.36 1.80
C GLN A 111 -14.92 14.51 2.30
N ASN A 112 -15.07 15.54 1.48
CA ASN A 112 -15.95 16.66 1.78
C ASN A 112 -17.40 16.19 1.88
N TRP A 113 -18.13 16.76 2.84
CA TRP A 113 -19.58 16.60 2.91
C TRP A 113 -20.22 17.19 1.65
N GLY A 114 -21.21 16.49 1.12
CA GLY A 114 -21.96 16.91 -0.04
C GLY A 114 -23.02 15.89 -0.37
N GLU A 115 -24.12 16.39 -0.93
CA GLU A 115 -25.18 15.57 -1.50
C GLU A 115 -24.97 15.49 -3.01
N TYR A 116 -25.10 14.29 -3.58
CA TYR A 116 -24.87 14.04 -5.00
C TYR A 116 -26.12 13.40 -5.59
N HIS A 117 -26.70 14.08 -6.58
CA HIS A 117 -27.90 13.67 -7.31
C HIS A 117 -27.55 13.41 -8.77
N ASP A 118 -28.29 12.51 -9.42
CA ASP A 118 -28.24 12.24 -10.87
C ASP A 118 -26.82 12.01 -11.41
N MET A 119 -26.03 11.23 -10.67
CA MET A 119 -24.61 11.00 -10.96
C MET A 119 -24.32 9.52 -11.18
N SER A 120 -23.74 9.22 -12.33
CA SER A 120 -23.31 7.86 -12.68
C SER A 120 -22.30 7.34 -11.65
N PRO A 121 -22.19 6.00 -11.45
CA PRO A 121 -21.16 5.43 -10.58
C PRO A 121 -19.75 5.89 -10.93
N LYS A 122 -19.47 6.06 -12.23
CA LYS A 122 -18.18 6.55 -12.74
C LYS A 122 -17.91 7.98 -12.30
N ASP A 123 -18.85 8.89 -12.53
CA ASP A 123 -18.68 10.31 -12.21
C ASP A 123 -18.57 10.51 -10.69
N PHE A 124 -19.34 9.74 -9.92
CA PHE A 124 -19.25 9.77 -8.46
C PHE A 124 -17.87 9.31 -8.00
N LEU A 125 -17.37 8.19 -8.51
CA LEU A 125 -16.04 7.69 -8.16
C LEU A 125 -14.93 8.66 -8.58
N GLN A 126 -15.03 9.25 -9.79
CA GLN A 126 -14.10 10.29 -10.25
C GLN A 126 -14.06 11.45 -9.26
N LYS A 127 -15.23 11.91 -8.79
CA LYS A 127 -15.31 12.98 -7.79
C LYS A 127 -14.61 12.62 -6.48
N LEU A 128 -14.71 11.37 -6.01
CA LEU A 128 -13.99 10.90 -4.81
C LEU A 128 -12.48 10.98 -5.00
N ILE A 129 -12.00 10.53 -6.17
CA ILE A 129 -10.59 10.51 -6.54
C ILE A 129 -10.05 11.94 -6.71
N ASP A 130 -10.81 12.85 -7.31
CA ASP A 130 -10.40 14.25 -7.46
C ASP A 130 -10.21 14.93 -6.10
N VAL A 131 -11.14 14.68 -5.16
CA VAL A 131 -11.03 15.20 -3.78
C VAL A 131 -9.82 14.62 -3.07
N HIS A 132 -9.56 13.32 -3.22
CA HIS A 132 -8.37 12.67 -2.67
C HIS A 132 -7.08 13.28 -3.24
N ASN A 133 -6.97 13.32 -4.57
CA ASN A 133 -5.80 13.84 -5.28
C ASN A 133 -5.51 15.32 -4.96
N GLY A 134 -6.52 16.12 -4.65
CA GLY A 134 -6.35 17.52 -4.24
C GLY A 134 -5.74 17.70 -2.86
N GLN A 135 -5.61 16.65 -2.05
CA GLN A 135 -5.15 16.71 -0.65
C GLN A 135 -3.85 15.95 -0.38
N VAL A 136 -3.33 15.24 -1.37
CA VAL A 136 -2.17 14.35 -1.20
C VAL A 136 -1.03 14.72 -2.13
N ASP A 137 0.18 14.34 -1.73
CA ASP A 137 1.38 14.45 -2.56
C ASP A 137 1.23 13.67 -3.88
N ASP A 138 1.95 14.09 -4.92
CA ASP A 138 1.82 13.53 -6.27
C ASP A 138 1.99 12.01 -6.32
N TYR A 139 2.86 11.45 -5.48
CA TYR A 139 3.12 10.02 -5.42
C TYR A 139 1.95 9.19 -4.86
N LYS A 140 0.97 9.83 -4.22
CA LYS A 140 -0.22 9.16 -3.67
C LYS A 140 -1.43 9.27 -4.59
N LYS A 141 -1.35 10.13 -5.61
CA LYS A 141 -2.48 10.40 -6.51
C LYS A 141 -2.88 9.16 -7.30
N MET A 142 -4.18 8.99 -7.46
CA MET A 142 -4.78 7.87 -8.18
C MET A 142 -5.38 8.34 -9.50
N THR A 143 -5.32 7.49 -10.52
CA THR A 143 -6.04 7.69 -11.77
C THR A 143 -7.20 6.71 -11.83
N LEU A 144 -8.37 7.20 -12.23
CA LEU A 144 -9.54 6.33 -12.41
C LEU A 144 -9.29 5.39 -13.60
N GLY A 145 -9.46 4.09 -13.36
CA GLY A 145 -9.41 3.07 -14.40
C GLY A 145 -10.75 2.91 -15.14
N THR A 146 -10.95 1.74 -15.74
CA THR A 146 -12.23 1.37 -16.36
C THR A 146 -13.31 1.18 -15.28
N VAL A 147 -14.49 1.77 -15.51
CA VAL A 147 -15.67 1.60 -14.65
C VAL A 147 -16.78 0.96 -15.48
N ASP A 148 -16.93 -0.35 -15.35
CA ASP A 148 -17.91 -1.16 -16.11
C ASP A 148 -19.25 -1.33 -15.37
N VAL A 149 -19.40 -0.70 -14.19
CA VAL A 149 -20.64 -0.74 -13.42
C VAL A 149 -21.61 0.31 -13.96
N THR A 150 -22.68 -0.16 -14.60
CA THR A 150 -23.77 0.69 -15.07
C THR A 150 -24.95 0.64 -14.10
N ASN A 151 -25.54 1.79 -13.79
CA ASN A 151 -26.88 1.85 -13.20
C ASN A 151 -27.84 2.32 -14.29
N SER A 152 -28.89 1.55 -14.59
CA SER A 152 -29.85 1.86 -15.65
C SER A 152 -30.83 2.99 -15.27
N THR A 153 -30.73 3.56 -14.08
CA THR A 153 -31.69 4.56 -13.57
C THR A 153 -31.09 5.86 -13.04
N ASP A 154 -29.78 6.00 -12.89
CA ASP A 154 -29.08 7.14 -12.22
C ASP A 154 -29.62 7.58 -10.83
N ASN A 155 -30.64 6.91 -10.28
CA ASN A 155 -31.38 7.29 -9.07
C ASN A 155 -30.75 6.81 -7.76
N VAL A 156 -29.42 6.66 -7.68
CA VAL A 156 -28.76 6.17 -6.46
C VAL A 156 -28.33 7.34 -5.60
N TYR A 157 -29.09 7.59 -4.53
CA TYR A 157 -28.73 8.52 -3.47
C TYR A 157 -27.45 8.05 -2.76
N ARG A 158 -26.43 8.91 -2.71
CA ARG A 158 -25.17 8.62 -2.01
C ARG A 158 -24.86 9.72 -1.00
N TYR A 159 -24.85 9.34 0.28
CA TYR A 159 -24.56 10.24 1.40
C TYR A 159 -23.14 10.00 1.90
N LYS A 160 -22.35 11.08 2.03
CA LYS A 160 -21.09 11.06 2.80
C LYS A 160 -21.38 11.58 4.21
N ARG A 161 -21.29 10.73 5.22
CA ARG A 161 -21.59 11.10 6.61
C ARG A 161 -20.32 11.20 7.45
N TYR A 162 -20.21 12.25 8.28
CA TYR A 162 -19.27 12.33 9.38
C TYR A 162 -19.92 11.79 10.66
N LEU A 163 -19.27 10.87 11.39
CA LEU A 163 -19.65 10.56 12.76
C LEU A 163 -18.92 11.52 13.69
N ARG A 164 -19.63 12.54 14.19
CA ARG A 164 -19.17 13.29 15.35
C ARG A 164 -19.18 12.34 16.55
N ARG A 165 -18.02 11.86 17.00
CA ARG A 165 -17.90 11.30 18.34
C ARG A 165 -18.03 12.48 19.31
N ASN A 166 -19.16 12.56 20.01
CA ASN A 166 -19.32 13.47 21.13
C ASN A 166 -18.38 13.00 22.25
N GLN A 167 -17.73 13.99 22.87
CA GLN A 167 -16.86 13.86 24.05
C GLN A 167 -17.63 13.28 25.24
#